data_AF-X0NBD0-F1
#
_entry.id   AF-X0NBD0-F1
#
_cell.length_a   1.000
_cell.length_b   1.000
_cell.length_c   1.000
_cell.angle_alpha   90.00
_cell.angle_beta   90.00
_cell.angle_gamma   90.00
#
_symmetry.space_group_name_H-M   'P 1'
#
loop_
_entity.id
_entity.type
_entity.pdbx_description
1 polymer ?
#
loop_
_entity_poly.entity_id
_entity_poly.type
_entity_poly.pdbx_seq_one_letter_code
_entity_poly.pdbx_strand_id
1 'polypeptide(L)'
;MFKQLIVYLRAFYNTMQITQYPKKISFLPIEQRKRVHFVDTPRTQVIGLKTRDRREPFEIRYRPSPDDVSKIQLNVSDLRDALMRSIPSTAHSFVMVVDHDMYEDGEGAYVKGRAWASDGVAIVYTFRYNPSLDGLAGIDLWHRWPASHCKAYMDERFKVLNKTKGWKKRNRLSSKAFGKPPVESALGLAIQAAKQAGQPSTREELSNQWFARVVVAVSREATHCFGLGNCTYYSCLMQGVSGIRQTGEIPPYLCQVCYSKLGWELVLLQHGFEGGIEREKAWLEAQYAALKAFCNKWNKIPQFAAFVARLEKRLEDRKGDNDDATWP
;
A
#
# COMPACT_ATOMS: atom_id res chain seq x y z
N MET A 1 13.62 7.35 6.83
CA MET A 1 12.30 6.84 6.41
C MET A 1 11.42 7.93 5.80
N PHE A 2 10.89 8.90 6.58
CA PHE A 2 9.90 9.89 6.09
C PHE A 2 10.30 10.73 4.86
N LYS A 3 11.55 11.21 4.79
CA LYS A 3 12.03 11.96 3.60
C LYS A 3 11.92 11.12 2.32
N GLN A 4 12.30 9.85 2.39
CA GLN A 4 12.27 8.94 1.24
C GLN A 4 10.83 8.53 0.88
N LEU A 5 9.95 8.40 1.88
CA LEU A 5 8.52 8.20 1.66
C LEU A 5 7.93 9.36 0.84
N ILE A 6 8.21 10.61 1.20
CA ILE A 6 7.73 11.79 0.45
C ILE A 6 8.25 11.78 -0.99
N VAL A 7 9.53 11.45 -1.21
CA VAL A 7 10.10 11.37 -2.57
C VAL A 7 9.40 10.28 -3.39
N TYR A 8 9.15 9.10 -2.81
CA TYR A 8 8.39 8.05 -3.50
C TYR A 8 6.97 8.51 -3.83
N LEU A 9 6.25 9.08 -2.86
CA LEU A 9 4.88 9.51 -3.09
C LEU A 9 4.80 10.62 -4.14
N ARG A 10 5.80 11.51 -4.22
CA ARG A 10 5.91 12.50 -5.31
C ARG A 10 6.15 11.84 -6.67
N ALA A 11 6.85 10.71 -6.71
CA ALA A 11 6.96 9.94 -7.95
C ALA A 11 5.65 9.23 -8.31
N PHE A 12 4.92 8.72 -7.31
CA PHE A 12 3.65 8.01 -7.51
C PHE A 12 2.48 8.95 -7.88
N TYR A 13 2.39 10.10 -7.22
CA TYR A 13 1.40 11.16 -7.49
C TYR A 13 2.11 12.37 -8.08
N ASN A 14 2.71 12.20 -9.25
CA ASN A 14 3.64 13.14 -9.90
C ASN A 14 3.09 14.55 -10.22
N THR A 15 1.79 14.78 -10.12
CA THR A 15 1.21 16.13 -10.21
C THR A 15 0.91 16.76 -8.84
N MET A 16 0.84 15.96 -7.77
CA MET A 16 0.46 16.44 -6.44
C MET A 16 1.63 17.10 -5.71
N GLN A 17 1.35 18.22 -5.07
CA GLN A 17 2.28 18.80 -4.10
C GLN A 17 2.23 18.03 -2.78
N ILE A 18 3.21 17.16 -2.56
CA ILE A 18 3.32 16.38 -1.32
C ILE A 18 4.35 17.02 -0.41
N THR A 19 3.95 17.38 0.81
CA THR A 19 4.81 17.99 1.81
C THR A 19 4.64 17.30 3.16
N GLN A 20 5.66 17.39 4.01
CA GLN A 20 5.55 16.95 5.39
C GLN A 20 4.72 17.96 6.17
N TYR A 21 3.78 17.48 6.99
CA TYR A 21 3.08 18.36 7.92
C TYR A 21 4.09 19.01 8.88
N PRO A 22 4.16 20.36 8.94
CA PRO A 22 5.25 21.06 9.62
C PRO A 22 5.11 21.01 11.15
N LYS A 23 3.92 20.72 11.68
CA LYS A 23 3.68 20.73 13.12
C LYS A 23 3.96 19.35 13.70
N LYS A 24 4.67 19.34 14.83
CA LYS A 24 4.96 18.11 15.57
C LYS A 24 3.69 17.60 16.22
N ILE A 25 3.44 16.31 16.06
CA ILE A 25 2.39 15.55 16.73
C ILE A 25 3.09 14.56 17.66
N SER A 26 2.65 14.46 18.91
CA SER A 26 3.26 13.55 19.89
C SER A 26 2.23 12.93 20.80
N PHE A 27 2.45 11.67 21.17
CA PHE A 27 1.69 11.01 22.22
C PHE A 27 2.21 11.42 23.59
N LEU A 28 1.28 11.70 24.51
CA LEU A 28 1.55 12.06 25.91
C LEU A 28 0.63 11.24 26.81
N PRO A 29 1.09 10.77 27.97
CA PRO A 29 0.21 10.23 29.00
C PRO A 29 -0.84 11.28 29.41
N ILE A 30 -2.09 10.86 29.61
CA ILE A 30 -3.10 11.69 30.26
C ILE A 30 -3.15 11.26 31.73
N GLU A 31 -2.62 12.11 32.61
CA GLU A 31 -2.73 11.92 34.05
C GLU A 31 -4.18 12.17 34.47
N GLN A 32 -4.71 11.34 35.38
CA GLN A 32 -6.01 11.48 36.08
C GLN A 32 -7.29 10.91 35.44
N ARG A 33 -7.26 10.03 34.42
CA ARG A 33 -8.47 9.26 34.03
C ARG A 33 -8.41 7.78 34.39
N LYS A 34 -9.38 7.34 35.22
CA LYS A 34 -9.67 5.93 35.52
C LYS A 34 -10.13 5.22 34.24
N ARG A 35 -9.85 3.90 34.13
CA ARG A 35 -10.28 3.02 33.03
C ARG A 35 -11.68 3.38 32.55
N VAL A 36 -11.83 3.69 31.26
CA VAL A 36 -13.15 3.86 30.67
C VAL A 36 -13.67 2.46 30.36
N HIS A 37 -14.65 2.00 31.14
CA HIS A 37 -15.35 0.76 30.87
C HIS A 37 -16.32 1.00 29.72
N PHE A 38 -15.93 0.62 28.51
CA PHE A 38 -16.86 0.37 27.43
C PHE A 38 -17.35 -1.08 27.54
N VAL A 39 -18.66 -1.29 27.39
CA VAL A 39 -19.32 -2.60 27.51
C VAL A 39 -18.66 -3.64 26.58
N ASP A 40 -18.17 -3.19 25.42
CA ASP A 40 -17.61 -4.06 24.38
C ASP A 40 -16.06 -4.17 24.38
N THR A 41 -15.34 -3.35 25.17
CA THR A 41 -13.87 -3.37 25.25
C THR A 41 -13.35 -3.20 26.68
N PRO A 42 -13.38 -4.24 27.52
CA PRO A 42 -13.13 -4.16 28.97
C PRO A 42 -11.68 -3.80 29.38
N ARG A 43 -10.77 -3.48 28.45
CA ARG A 43 -9.37 -3.11 28.72
C ARG A 43 -8.90 -1.82 28.03
N THR A 44 -9.82 -0.98 27.57
CA THR A 44 -9.48 0.29 26.91
C THR A 44 -8.94 1.32 27.90
N GLN A 45 -7.78 1.87 27.55
CA GLN A 45 -7.15 3.02 28.20
C GLN A 45 -7.09 4.19 27.21
N VAL A 46 -6.66 5.36 27.67
CA VAL A 46 -6.59 6.57 26.84
C VAL A 46 -5.17 7.14 26.86
N ILE A 47 -4.70 7.59 25.70
CA ILE A 47 -3.45 8.34 25.53
C ILE A 47 -3.74 9.65 24.82
N GLY A 48 -3.03 10.72 25.18
CA GLY A 48 -3.22 12.04 24.59
C GLY A 48 -2.42 12.19 23.31
N LEU A 49 -3.05 12.61 22.22
CA LEU A 49 -2.38 13.06 21.00
C LEU A 49 -2.31 14.58 21.01
N LYS A 50 -1.12 15.11 21.32
CA LYS A 50 -0.86 16.54 21.39
C LYS A 50 -0.48 17.08 20.02
N THR A 51 -1.22 18.09 19.56
CA THR A 51 -0.87 18.94 18.43
C THR A 51 -0.44 20.31 18.94
N ARG A 52 0.43 21.02 18.21
CA ARG A 52 0.99 22.31 18.66
C ARG A 52 -0.07 23.39 18.89
N ASP A 53 -1.16 23.36 18.12
CA ASP A 53 -2.15 24.45 18.11
C ASP A 53 -3.21 24.33 19.21
N ARG A 54 -3.32 23.15 19.85
CA ARG A 54 -4.33 22.92 20.88
C ARG A 54 -3.71 22.89 22.25
N ARG A 55 -4.35 23.55 23.21
CA ARG A 55 -3.95 23.53 24.64
C ARG A 55 -4.17 22.15 25.25
N GLU A 56 -5.26 21.49 24.90
CA GLU A 56 -5.60 20.14 25.36
C GLU A 56 -5.31 19.09 24.28
N PRO A 57 -4.74 17.92 24.63
CA PRO A 57 -4.51 16.84 23.69
C PRO A 57 -5.83 16.17 23.28
N PHE A 58 -5.86 15.58 22.09
CA PHE A 58 -6.95 14.68 21.71
C PHE A 58 -6.85 13.37 22.47
N GLU A 59 -7.96 12.84 22.93
CA GLU A 59 -8.00 11.55 23.61
C GLU A 59 -8.09 10.42 22.58
N ILE A 60 -7.11 9.52 22.61
CA ILE A 60 -7.05 8.35 21.73
C ILE A 60 -7.20 7.10 22.59
N ARG A 61 -8.24 6.31 22.34
CA ARG A 61 -8.41 5.01 23.00
C ARG A 61 -7.35 4.05 22.50
N TYR A 62 -6.83 3.23 23.41
CA TYR A 62 -5.93 2.14 23.07
C TYR A 62 -6.19 0.89 23.91
N ARG A 63 -5.81 -0.27 23.37
CA ARG A 63 -5.94 -1.59 24.00
C ARG A 63 -4.73 -2.47 23.69
N PRO A 64 -4.42 -3.51 24.47
CA PRO A 64 -3.57 -4.61 24.01
C PRO A 64 -4.22 -5.32 22.82
N SER A 65 -3.43 -5.85 21.90
CA SER A 65 -3.98 -6.58 20.76
C SER A 65 -4.60 -7.91 21.20
N PRO A 66 -5.76 -8.33 20.64
CA PRO A 66 -6.38 -9.62 20.97
C PRO A 66 -5.54 -10.85 20.61
N ASP A 67 -4.56 -10.68 19.72
CA ASP A 67 -3.62 -11.73 19.29
C ASP A 67 -2.31 -11.73 20.08
N ASP A 68 -2.21 -10.91 21.13
CA ASP A 68 -1.04 -10.73 22.00
C ASP A 68 0.26 -10.29 21.29
N VAL A 69 0.20 -9.90 20.02
CA VAL A 69 1.37 -9.44 19.23
C VAL A 69 1.77 -8.01 19.59
N SER A 70 0.82 -7.10 19.79
CA SER A 70 1.06 -5.71 20.15
C SER A 70 0.57 -5.41 21.57
N LYS A 71 1.42 -4.75 22.37
CA LYS A 71 1.03 -4.25 23.69
C LYS A 71 0.05 -3.07 23.61
N ILE A 72 0.07 -2.34 22.49
CA ILE A 72 -0.72 -1.12 22.27
C ILE A 72 -1.26 -1.12 20.84
N GLN A 73 -2.58 -1.12 20.71
CA GLN A 73 -3.33 -0.83 19.51
C GLN A 73 -4.12 0.45 19.72
N LEU A 74 -3.94 1.44 18.84
CA LEU A 74 -4.67 2.69 18.85
C LEU A 74 -6.00 2.55 18.10
N ASN A 75 -7.06 3.17 18.59
CA ASN A 75 -8.33 3.25 17.88
C ASN A 75 -8.18 4.19 16.68
N VAL A 76 -8.48 3.67 15.49
CA VAL A 76 -8.27 4.38 14.23
C VAL A 76 -9.27 5.53 14.03
N SER A 77 -10.50 5.39 14.56
CA SER A 77 -11.53 6.42 14.49
C SER A 77 -11.17 7.64 15.36
N ASP A 78 -10.64 7.42 16.56
CA ASP A 78 -10.17 8.53 17.41
C ASP A 78 -9.01 9.29 16.77
N LEU A 79 -8.10 8.57 16.08
CA LEU A 79 -7.02 9.18 15.32
C LEU A 79 -7.57 10.02 14.15
N ARG A 80 -8.55 9.50 13.39
CA ARG A 80 -9.23 10.24 12.31
C ARG A 80 -9.83 11.53 12.85
N ASP A 81 -10.59 11.48 13.94
CA ASP A 81 -11.23 12.65 14.53
C ASP A 81 -10.22 13.72 14.95
N ALA A 82 -9.08 13.29 15.50
CA ALA A 82 -7.98 14.20 15.83
C ALA A 82 -7.34 14.84 14.59
N LEU A 83 -7.16 14.05 13.52
CA LEU A 83 -6.62 14.54 12.26
C LEU A 83 -7.57 15.52 11.58
N MET A 84 -8.87 15.22 11.46
CA MET A 84 -9.84 16.09 10.80
C MET A 84 -9.86 17.51 11.36
N ARG A 85 -9.63 17.68 12.67
CA ARG A 85 -9.56 19.00 13.31
C ARG A 85 -8.21 19.71 13.14
N SER A 86 -7.23 19.02 12.56
CA SER A 86 -5.84 19.49 12.38
C SER A 86 -5.44 19.64 10.89
N ILE A 87 -6.28 19.14 9.96
CA ILE A 87 -6.03 19.19 8.51
C ILE A 87 -6.07 20.63 8.01
N PRO A 88 -5.06 21.08 7.24
CA PRO A 88 -5.13 22.35 6.54
C PRO A 88 -6.27 22.35 5.52
N SER A 89 -7.05 23.43 5.43
CA SER A 89 -8.16 23.57 4.46
C SER A 89 -7.72 23.47 2.99
N THR A 90 -6.43 23.67 2.71
CA THR A 90 -5.85 23.60 1.37
C THR A 90 -5.38 22.19 0.98
N ALA A 91 -5.40 21.22 1.90
CA ALA A 91 -4.94 19.87 1.63
C ALA A 91 -6.08 19.00 1.09
N HIS A 92 -5.89 18.43 -0.11
CA HIS A 92 -6.81 17.41 -0.64
C HIS A 92 -6.81 16.14 0.23
N SER A 93 -5.65 15.74 0.74
CA SER A 93 -5.54 14.56 1.59
C SER A 93 -4.47 14.72 2.66
N PHE A 94 -4.69 14.05 3.79
CA PHE A 94 -3.79 14.01 4.92
C PHE A 94 -3.50 12.56 5.31
N VAL A 95 -2.23 12.17 5.23
CA VAL A 95 -1.81 10.80 5.52
C VAL A 95 -0.97 10.77 6.79
N MET A 96 -1.46 10.08 7.82
CA MET A 96 -0.72 9.82 9.04
C MET A 96 -0.03 8.46 8.95
N VAL A 97 1.27 8.44 9.22
CA VAL A 97 2.03 7.21 9.43
C VAL A 97 2.38 7.12 10.91
N VAL A 98 1.96 6.04 11.56
CA VAL A 98 2.11 5.84 13.01
C VAL A 98 2.88 4.56 13.32
N ASP A 99 3.66 4.53 14.40
CA ASP A 99 4.45 3.33 14.73
C ASP A 99 3.68 2.27 15.52
N HIS A 100 2.53 2.62 16.06
CA HIS A 100 1.70 1.75 16.89
C HIS A 100 0.73 0.96 16.03
N ASP A 101 0.41 -0.26 16.46
CA ASP A 101 -0.64 -1.07 15.85
C ASP A 101 -2.01 -0.37 15.97
N MET A 102 -2.98 -0.77 15.15
CA MET A 102 -4.28 -0.09 15.08
C MET A 102 -5.45 -1.06 15.06
N TYR A 103 -6.59 -0.63 15.60
CA TYR A 103 -7.86 -1.34 15.53
C TYR A 103 -9.02 -0.39 15.20
N GLU A 104 -10.11 -0.96 14.72
CA GLU A 104 -11.38 -0.27 14.50
C GLU A 104 -12.47 -0.96 15.34
N ASP A 105 -13.42 -0.19 15.85
CA ASP A 105 -14.51 -0.72 16.67
C ASP A 105 -15.39 -1.67 15.84
N GLY A 106 -15.70 -2.86 16.38
CA GLY A 106 -16.50 -3.88 15.69
C GLY A 106 -15.76 -4.68 14.60
N GLU A 107 -14.55 -4.29 14.21
CA GLU A 107 -13.69 -5.11 13.34
C GLU A 107 -12.77 -6.03 14.16
N GLY A 108 -12.13 -7.00 13.51
CA GLY A 108 -11.38 -8.11 14.14
C GLY A 108 -10.16 -7.72 15.00
N ALA A 109 -9.09 -8.51 14.92
CA ALA A 109 -7.93 -8.32 15.81
C ALA A 109 -7.20 -6.98 15.56
N TYR A 110 -7.07 -6.54 14.31
CA TYR A 110 -6.40 -5.31 13.89
C TYR A 110 -6.90 -4.87 12.50
N VAL A 111 -6.74 -3.59 12.16
CA VAL A 111 -6.88 -3.07 10.79
C VAL A 111 -5.51 -2.93 10.15
N LYS A 112 -5.36 -2.92 8.82
CA LYS A 112 -4.03 -2.85 8.12
C LYS A 112 -3.54 -1.45 7.76
N GLY A 113 -4.42 -0.49 7.96
CA GLY A 113 -4.47 0.79 7.28
C GLY A 113 -5.95 1.11 7.08
N ARG A 114 -6.29 2.39 7.14
CA ARG A 114 -7.67 2.85 6.97
C ARG A 114 -7.65 4.20 6.28
N ALA A 115 -8.58 4.39 5.35
CA ALA A 115 -8.80 5.65 4.68
C ALA A 115 -10.28 6.01 4.64
N TRP A 116 -10.57 7.30 4.73
CA TRP A 116 -11.88 7.89 4.62
C TRP A 116 -11.87 8.90 3.50
N ALA A 117 -12.37 8.47 2.33
CA ALA A 117 -12.37 9.28 1.11
C ALA A 117 -13.08 10.62 1.28
N SER A 118 -14.21 10.64 2.01
CA SER A 118 -14.99 11.86 2.28
C SER A 118 -14.22 12.93 3.03
N ASP A 119 -13.24 12.52 3.83
CA ASP A 119 -12.48 13.43 4.70
C ASP A 119 -11.07 13.68 4.19
N GLY A 120 -10.67 12.98 3.12
CA GLY A 120 -9.30 12.97 2.62
C GLY A 120 -8.29 12.40 3.62
N VAL A 121 -8.70 11.61 4.63
CA VAL A 121 -7.79 11.09 5.66
C VAL A 121 -7.38 9.66 5.37
N ALA A 122 -6.08 9.37 5.48
CA ALA A 122 -5.55 8.02 5.52
C ALA A 122 -4.61 7.83 6.71
N ILE A 123 -4.66 6.65 7.33
CA ILE A 123 -3.82 6.29 8.47
C ILE A 123 -3.21 4.92 8.21
N VAL A 124 -1.88 4.83 8.29
CA VAL A 124 -1.12 3.60 8.10
C VAL A 124 -0.17 3.42 9.28
N TYR A 125 -0.15 2.23 9.87
CA TYR A 125 0.87 1.93 10.87
C TYR A 125 2.13 1.32 10.23
N THR A 126 3.26 1.38 10.93
CA THR A 126 4.49 0.67 10.55
C THR A 126 4.66 -0.67 11.29
N PHE A 127 4.11 -0.82 12.50
CA PHE A 127 4.24 -1.97 13.40
C PHE A 127 4.19 -3.35 12.71
N ARG A 128 3.02 -3.76 12.16
CA ARG A 128 2.87 -5.11 11.56
C ARG A 128 3.57 -5.29 10.21
N TYR A 129 4.10 -4.22 9.62
CA TYR A 129 4.93 -4.33 8.42
C TYR A 129 6.38 -4.71 8.75
N ASN A 130 6.78 -4.67 10.03
CA ASN A 130 8.12 -5.02 10.48
C ASN A 130 8.43 -6.49 10.15
N PRO A 131 9.52 -6.78 9.41
CA PRO A 131 9.91 -8.14 9.05
C PRO A 131 10.13 -9.09 10.22
N SER A 132 10.40 -8.59 11.44
CA SER A 132 10.51 -9.45 12.63
C SER A 132 9.20 -10.15 12.98
N LEU A 133 8.07 -9.69 12.45
CA LEU A 133 6.74 -10.28 12.63
C LEU A 133 6.35 -11.24 11.50
N ASP A 134 7.18 -11.43 10.47
CA ASP A 134 6.85 -12.26 9.29
C ASP A 134 6.47 -13.69 9.67
N GLY A 135 7.19 -14.30 10.61
CA GLY A 135 6.92 -15.65 11.08
C GLY A 135 5.55 -15.76 11.76
N LEU A 136 5.22 -14.82 12.64
CA LEU A 136 3.93 -14.77 13.34
C LEU A 136 2.77 -14.48 12.37
N ALA A 137 3.00 -13.60 11.40
CA ALA A 137 2.02 -13.27 10.39
C ALA A 137 1.86 -14.34 9.29
N GLY A 138 2.72 -15.38 9.29
CA GLY A 138 2.73 -16.43 8.28
C GLY A 138 2.99 -15.88 6.87
N ILE A 139 3.84 -14.86 6.75
CA ILE A 139 4.12 -14.23 5.46
C ILE A 139 5.09 -15.11 4.67
N ASP A 140 4.61 -15.59 3.53
CA ASP A 140 5.44 -16.29 2.57
C ASP A 140 6.34 -15.29 1.83
N LEU A 141 7.65 -15.47 1.91
CA LEU A 141 8.65 -14.61 1.25
C LEU A 141 8.85 -14.98 -0.24
N TRP A 142 8.51 -16.20 -0.63
CA TRP A 142 8.74 -16.74 -1.97
C TRP A 142 7.57 -16.47 -2.92
N HIS A 143 6.36 -16.39 -2.37
CA HIS A 143 5.12 -16.21 -3.14
C HIS A 143 4.55 -14.79 -3.02
N ARG A 144 5.43 -13.78 -2.99
CA ARG A 144 5.06 -12.36 -3.06
C ARG A 144 5.04 -11.89 -4.50
N TRP A 145 4.41 -10.75 -4.77
CA TRP A 145 4.53 -10.14 -6.09
C TRP A 145 6.02 -9.94 -6.44
N PRO A 146 6.48 -10.33 -7.65
CA PRO A 146 5.72 -10.74 -8.84
C PRO A 146 5.37 -12.25 -8.96
N ALA A 147 5.78 -13.08 -8.01
CA ALA A 147 5.55 -14.53 -7.99
C ALA A 147 4.26 -14.97 -7.26
N SER A 148 3.38 -14.04 -6.87
CA SER A 148 2.16 -14.31 -6.08
C SER A 148 1.12 -15.19 -6.76
N HIS A 149 1.29 -15.50 -8.05
CA HIS A 149 0.42 -16.38 -8.82
C HIS A 149 1.18 -17.59 -9.40
N CYS A 150 2.31 -17.96 -8.80
CA CYS A 150 3.03 -19.14 -9.26
C CYS A 150 2.17 -20.40 -9.12
N LYS A 151 2.38 -21.37 -10.01
CA LYS A 151 1.58 -22.61 -10.04
C LYS A 151 1.59 -23.33 -8.69
N ALA A 152 2.75 -23.46 -8.05
CA ALA A 152 2.88 -24.16 -6.77
C ALA A 152 2.00 -23.52 -5.68
N TYR A 153 2.07 -22.20 -5.56
CA TYR A 153 1.28 -21.43 -4.62
C TYR A 153 -0.22 -21.54 -4.87
N MET A 154 -0.65 -21.39 -6.13
CA MET A 154 -2.07 -21.52 -6.48
C MET A 154 -2.58 -22.94 -6.21
N ASP A 155 -1.82 -23.97 -6.60
CA ASP A 155 -2.18 -25.37 -6.34
C ASP A 155 -2.31 -25.65 -4.83
N GLU A 156 -1.43 -25.09 -4.00
CA GLU A 156 -1.53 -25.18 -2.54
C GLU A 156 -2.80 -24.51 -1.99
N ARG A 157 -3.09 -23.27 -2.42
CA ARG A 157 -4.30 -22.53 -2.02
C ARG A 157 -5.57 -23.28 -2.42
N PHE A 158 -5.61 -23.87 -3.62
CA PHE A 158 -6.75 -24.68 -4.07
C PHE A 158 -6.90 -26.01 -3.31
N LYS A 159 -5.80 -26.65 -2.89
CA LYS A 159 -5.87 -27.86 -2.05
C LYS A 159 -6.53 -27.56 -0.71
N VAL A 160 -6.27 -26.41 -0.10
CA VAL A 160 -6.92 -25.99 1.15
C VAL A 160 -8.44 -25.80 0.96
N LEU A 161 -8.86 -25.13 -0.11
CA LEU A 161 -10.28 -24.89 -0.40
C LEU A 161 -11.07 -26.19 -0.68
N ASN A 162 -10.45 -27.16 -1.35
CA ASN A 162 -11.10 -28.45 -1.63
C ASN A 162 -11.28 -29.32 -0.38
N LYS A 163 -10.53 -29.07 0.70
CA LYS A 163 -10.72 -29.77 1.98
C LYS A 163 -11.86 -29.17 2.81
N THR A 164 -12.24 -27.91 2.59
CA THR A 164 -13.21 -27.19 3.43
C THR A 164 -14.63 -27.14 2.88
N LYS A 165 -14.86 -27.50 1.61
CA LYS A 165 -16.21 -27.66 1.04
C LYS A 165 -16.27 -28.84 0.08
N GLY A 166 -17.39 -29.57 0.09
CA GLY A 166 -17.74 -30.66 -0.84
C GLY A 166 -17.99 -30.16 -2.26
N TRP A 167 -17.00 -29.52 -2.86
CA TRP A 167 -17.10 -28.91 -4.18
C TRP A 167 -17.04 -30.00 -5.26
N LYS A 168 -18.14 -30.19 -6.00
CA LYS A 168 -18.18 -31.03 -7.20
C LYS A 168 -17.12 -30.51 -8.20
N LYS A 169 -16.25 -31.41 -8.67
CA LYS A 169 -15.18 -31.15 -9.65
C LYS A 169 -15.70 -30.31 -10.82
N ARG A 170 -15.47 -28.98 -10.81
CA ARG A 170 -15.51 -28.19 -12.04
C ARG A 170 -14.34 -28.63 -12.92
N ASN A 171 -14.57 -28.69 -14.23
CA ASN A 171 -13.55 -28.99 -15.22
C ASN A 171 -12.29 -28.17 -14.93
N ARG A 172 -11.24 -28.85 -14.46
CA ARG A 172 -9.92 -28.24 -14.26
C ARG A 172 -9.45 -27.82 -15.64
N LEU A 173 -9.45 -26.52 -15.92
CA LEU A 173 -8.62 -25.97 -16.97
C LEU A 173 -7.20 -26.49 -16.71
N SER A 174 -6.66 -27.23 -17.68
CA SER A 174 -5.32 -27.78 -17.59
C SER A 174 -4.35 -26.64 -17.28
N SER A 175 -3.42 -26.83 -16.34
CA SER A 175 -2.36 -25.85 -16.10
C SER A 175 -1.44 -25.66 -17.31
N LYS A 176 -1.56 -26.50 -18.36
CA LYS A 176 -0.93 -26.26 -19.67
C LYS A 176 -1.59 -25.10 -20.44
N ALA A 177 -2.82 -24.71 -20.12
CA ALA A 177 -3.55 -23.62 -20.79
C ALA A 177 -3.05 -22.23 -20.38
N PHE A 178 -2.44 -22.09 -19.20
CA PHE A 178 -1.81 -20.87 -18.73
C PHE A 178 -0.29 -21.11 -18.70
N GLY A 179 0.36 -20.91 -19.85
CA GLY A 179 1.81 -21.07 -19.99
C GLY A 179 2.59 -20.14 -19.06
N LYS A 180 3.92 -20.36 -18.98
CA LYS A 180 4.80 -19.39 -18.31
C LYS A 180 4.65 -18.01 -18.99
N PRO A 181 4.74 -16.90 -18.25
CA PRO A 181 4.78 -15.60 -18.89
C PRO A 181 5.95 -15.56 -19.89
N PRO A 182 5.79 -14.93 -21.06
CA PRO A 182 6.89 -14.76 -22.01
C PRO A 182 8.09 -14.12 -21.32
N VAL A 183 9.31 -14.61 -21.63
CA VAL A 183 10.55 -14.18 -20.97
C VAL A 183 10.74 -12.67 -21.10
N GLU A 184 10.50 -12.14 -22.29
CA GLU A 184 10.59 -10.70 -22.64
C GLU A 184 9.39 -9.88 -22.19
N SER A 185 8.34 -10.49 -21.62
CA SER A 185 7.20 -9.72 -21.12
C SER A 185 7.60 -8.94 -19.86
N ALA A 186 6.92 -7.82 -19.61
CA ALA A 186 7.16 -7.01 -18.41
C ALA A 186 7.04 -7.81 -17.09
N LEU A 187 6.18 -8.85 -17.05
CA LEU A 187 6.08 -9.75 -15.89
C LEU A 187 7.22 -10.77 -15.86
N GLY A 188 7.62 -11.31 -17.01
CA GLY A 188 8.77 -12.23 -17.13
C GLY A 188 10.06 -11.59 -16.63
N LEU A 189 10.35 -10.37 -17.06
CA LEU A 189 11.50 -9.57 -16.62
C LEU A 189 11.43 -9.22 -15.13
N ALA A 190 10.24 -8.84 -14.63
CA ALA A 190 10.05 -8.58 -13.21
C ALA A 190 10.36 -9.80 -12.32
N ILE A 191 9.95 -11.00 -12.75
CA ILE A 191 10.25 -12.25 -12.03
C ILE A 191 11.75 -12.53 -12.02
N GLN A 192 12.45 -12.30 -13.14
CA GLN A 192 13.90 -12.49 -13.23
C GLN A 192 14.65 -11.53 -12.30
N ALA A 193 14.31 -10.24 -12.35
CA ALA A 193 14.91 -9.22 -11.50
C ALA A 193 14.66 -9.50 -10.00
N ALA A 194 13.46 -9.93 -9.62
CA ALA A 194 13.16 -10.32 -8.24
C ALA A 194 14.05 -11.48 -7.75
N LYS A 195 14.28 -12.49 -8.60
CA LYS A 195 15.12 -13.65 -8.27
C LYS A 195 16.58 -13.25 -8.10
N GLN A 196 17.08 -12.38 -8.96
CA GLN A 196 18.46 -11.88 -8.91
C GLN A 196 18.73 -11.06 -7.64
N ALA A 197 17.75 -10.28 -7.17
CA ALA A 197 17.86 -9.51 -5.93
C ALA A 197 17.94 -10.37 -4.66
N GLY A 198 17.54 -11.66 -4.72
CA GLY A 198 17.62 -12.59 -3.59
C GLY A 198 16.58 -12.28 -2.49
N GLN A 199 16.73 -12.93 -1.32
CA GLN A 199 15.89 -12.62 -0.14
C GLN A 199 16.68 -11.76 0.84
N PRO A 200 16.04 -10.79 1.52
CA PRO A 200 16.72 -9.98 2.52
C PRO A 200 17.16 -10.85 3.69
N SER A 201 18.44 -10.79 4.03
CA SER A 201 19.04 -11.60 5.09
C SER A 201 19.71 -10.74 6.16
N THR A 202 20.24 -9.58 5.77
CA THR A 202 20.89 -8.65 6.69
C THR A 202 19.88 -7.72 7.36
N ARG A 203 20.27 -7.14 8.50
CA ARG A 203 19.44 -6.14 9.21
C ARG A 203 19.09 -4.94 8.33
N GLU A 204 20.04 -4.49 7.49
CA GLU A 204 19.83 -3.38 6.58
C GLU A 204 18.81 -3.73 5.49
N GLU A 205 18.95 -4.91 4.87
CA GLU A 205 18.01 -5.39 3.85
C GLU A 205 16.59 -5.57 4.40
N LEU A 206 16.46 -6.08 5.63
CA LEU A 206 15.17 -6.19 6.32
C LEU A 206 14.58 -4.80 6.61
N SER A 207 15.39 -3.84 7.08
CA SER A 207 14.94 -2.44 7.27
C SER A 207 14.46 -1.81 5.95
N ASN A 208 15.18 -2.07 4.87
CA ASN A 208 14.83 -1.60 3.52
C ASN A 208 13.52 -2.27 3.05
N GLN A 209 13.35 -3.57 3.29
CA GLN A 209 12.11 -4.28 2.99
C GLN A 209 10.92 -3.74 3.81
N TRP A 210 11.15 -3.41 5.09
CA TRP A 210 10.13 -2.78 5.94
C TRP A 210 9.68 -1.45 5.34
N PHE A 211 10.63 -0.60 4.93
CA PHE A 211 10.34 0.66 4.27
C PHE A 211 9.52 0.46 2.99
N ALA A 212 9.89 -0.49 2.12
CA ALA A 212 9.14 -0.77 0.89
C ALA A 212 7.68 -1.16 1.16
N ARG A 213 7.44 -1.99 2.18
CA ARG A 213 6.08 -2.38 2.58
C ARG A 213 5.25 -1.19 3.06
N VAL A 214 5.83 -0.33 3.89
CA VAL A 214 5.17 0.89 4.39
C VAL A 214 4.85 1.83 3.22
N VAL A 215 5.78 2.03 2.29
CA VAL A 215 5.58 2.86 1.11
C VAL A 215 4.40 2.37 0.26
N VAL A 216 4.32 1.07 0.01
CA VAL A 216 3.22 0.45 -0.75
C VAL A 216 1.90 0.61 -0.02
N ALA A 217 1.87 0.38 1.30
CA ALA A 217 0.68 0.57 2.13
C ALA A 217 0.20 2.02 2.15
N VAL A 218 1.10 2.98 2.34
CA VAL A 218 0.80 4.41 2.30
C VAL A 218 0.27 4.83 0.93
N SER A 219 0.88 4.33 -0.15
CA SER A 219 0.41 4.61 -1.51
C SER A 219 -1.01 4.08 -1.72
N ARG A 220 -1.31 2.87 -1.23
CA ARG A 220 -2.66 2.30 -1.30
C ARG A 220 -3.68 3.14 -0.53
N GLU A 221 -3.44 3.42 0.74
CA GLU A 221 -4.41 4.16 1.56
C GLU A 221 -4.58 5.59 1.07
N ALA A 222 -3.51 6.24 0.60
CA ALA A 222 -3.62 7.55 -0.05
C ALA A 222 -4.45 7.49 -1.35
N THR A 223 -4.39 6.38 -2.11
CA THR A 223 -5.21 6.20 -3.31
C THR A 223 -6.70 6.11 -2.97
N HIS A 224 -7.05 5.52 -1.82
CA HIS A 224 -8.43 5.54 -1.32
C HIS A 224 -8.95 6.97 -1.06
N CYS A 225 -8.10 7.93 -0.69
CA CYS A 225 -8.50 9.33 -0.52
C CYS A 225 -8.94 10.01 -1.84
N PHE A 226 -8.56 9.47 -3.00
CA PHE A 226 -9.06 9.91 -4.31
C PHE A 226 -10.36 9.20 -4.74
N GLY A 227 -11.03 8.50 -3.81
CA GLY A 227 -12.29 7.79 -4.09
C GLY A 227 -12.12 6.42 -4.78
N LEU A 228 -10.89 5.94 -4.97
CA LEU A 228 -10.65 4.62 -5.57
C LEU A 228 -10.89 3.52 -4.54
N GLY A 229 -11.94 2.72 -4.73
CA GLY A 229 -12.20 1.52 -3.94
C GLY A 229 -11.29 0.33 -4.28
N ASN A 230 -11.56 -0.82 -3.66
CA ASN A 230 -10.87 -2.07 -3.99
C ASN A 230 -11.10 -2.46 -5.46
N CYS A 231 -10.06 -2.97 -6.13
CA CYS A 231 -10.05 -3.32 -7.54
C CYS A 231 -10.04 -4.83 -7.75
N THR A 232 -10.84 -5.31 -8.71
CA THR A 232 -10.93 -6.73 -9.11
C THR A 232 -10.58 -6.97 -10.58
N TYR A 233 -10.29 -5.91 -11.35
CA TYR A 233 -10.11 -5.99 -12.81
C TYR A 233 -8.81 -6.69 -13.23
N TYR A 234 -7.69 -6.29 -12.63
CA TYR A 234 -6.35 -6.78 -12.95
C TYR A 234 -5.47 -6.75 -11.70
N SER A 235 -4.24 -7.27 -11.79
CA SER A 235 -3.21 -7.07 -10.77
C SER A 235 -3.04 -5.58 -10.48
N CYS A 236 -3.40 -5.16 -9.27
CA CYS A 236 -3.51 -3.75 -8.90
C CYS A 236 -3.13 -3.54 -7.43
N LEU A 237 -2.50 -2.41 -7.13
CA LEU A 237 -2.24 -1.92 -5.77
C LEU A 237 -3.54 -1.84 -4.94
N MET A 238 -4.67 -1.58 -5.59
CA MET A 238 -5.99 -1.52 -4.95
C MET A 238 -6.67 -2.87 -4.80
N GLN A 239 -6.00 -4.00 -5.10
CA GLN A 239 -6.62 -5.31 -4.97
C GLN A 239 -7.03 -5.58 -3.52
N GLY A 240 -8.25 -6.08 -3.30
CA GLY A 240 -8.74 -6.40 -1.95
C GLY A 240 -7.86 -7.45 -1.28
N VAL A 241 -7.38 -7.15 -0.07
CA VAL A 241 -6.59 -8.06 0.76
C VAL A 241 -7.20 -8.11 2.16
N SER A 242 -7.14 -9.23 2.87
CA SER A 242 -7.78 -9.39 4.20
C SER A 242 -6.80 -9.36 5.38
N GLY A 243 -5.49 -9.47 5.14
CA GLY A 243 -4.48 -9.54 6.19
C GLY A 243 -3.09 -9.12 5.71
N ILE A 244 -2.18 -8.84 6.65
CA ILE A 244 -0.81 -8.43 6.33
C ILE A 244 -0.06 -9.44 5.45
N ARG A 245 -0.39 -10.74 5.64
CA ARG A 245 0.11 -11.86 4.83
C ARG A 245 -0.09 -11.64 3.34
N GLN A 246 -1.27 -11.16 2.95
CA GLN A 246 -1.64 -10.97 1.56
C GLN A 246 -1.18 -9.63 1.00
N THR A 247 -0.81 -8.66 1.85
CA THR A 247 -0.34 -7.35 1.39
C THR A 247 0.96 -7.44 0.57
N GLY A 248 1.77 -8.50 0.75
CA GLY A 248 2.93 -8.76 -0.11
C GLY A 248 2.59 -9.34 -1.48
N GLU A 249 1.35 -9.79 -1.69
CA GLU A 249 0.92 -10.48 -2.93
C GLU A 249 0.46 -9.50 -4.02
N ILE A 250 0.15 -8.25 -3.64
CA ILE A 250 -0.28 -7.19 -4.56
C ILE A 250 0.92 -6.46 -5.18
N PRO A 251 0.79 -5.97 -6.43
CA PRO A 251 1.84 -5.16 -7.05
C PRO A 251 1.95 -3.75 -6.44
N PRO A 252 3.12 -3.09 -6.56
CA PRO A 252 3.32 -1.70 -6.15
C PRO A 252 2.84 -0.68 -7.21
N TYR A 253 1.85 -1.02 -8.04
CA TYR A 253 1.34 -0.18 -9.13
C TYR A 253 -0.17 -0.33 -9.31
N LEU A 254 -0.82 0.69 -9.86
CA LEU A 254 -2.23 0.63 -10.24
C LEU A 254 -2.41 -0.12 -11.56
N CYS A 255 -3.52 -0.83 -11.73
CA CYS A 255 -3.86 -1.35 -13.06
C CYS A 255 -4.31 -0.21 -13.99
N GLN A 256 -4.39 -0.48 -15.29
CA GLN A 256 -4.82 0.52 -16.28
C GLN A 256 -6.13 1.22 -15.92
N VAL A 257 -7.14 0.49 -15.41
CA VAL A 257 -8.42 1.05 -15.01
C VAL A 257 -8.27 2.04 -13.84
N CYS A 258 -7.47 1.69 -12.84
CA CYS A 258 -7.23 2.56 -11.70
C CYS A 258 -6.32 3.74 -12.06
N TYR A 259 -5.37 3.54 -12.97
CA TYR A 259 -4.56 4.64 -13.50
C TYR A 259 -5.40 5.64 -14.27
N SER A 260 -6.35 5.21 -15.10
CA SER A 260 -7.23 6.15 -15.81
C SER A 260 -8.14 6.92 -14.85
N LYS A 261 -8.67 6.27 -13.82
CA LYS A 261 -9.43 6.96 -12.77
C LYS A 261 -8.61 8.01 -12.03
N LEU A 262 -7.39 7.65 -11.60
CA LEU A 262 -6.52 8.57 -10.87
C LEU A 262 -5.97 9.67 -11.79
N GLY A 263 -5.56 9.32 -13.00
CA GLY A 263 -5.03 10.22 -14.01
C GLY A 263 -6.05 11.25 -14.45
N TRP A 264 -7.33 10.87 -14.56
CA TRP A 264 -8.41 11.82 -14.83
C TRP A 264 -8.42 13.00 -13.86
N GLU A 265 -8.29 12.73 -12.56
CA GLU A 265 -8.23 13.77 -11.53
C GLU A 265 -6.89 14.53 -11.54
N LEU A 266 -5.78 13.83 -11.70
CA LEU A 266 -4.45 14.41 -11.54
C LEU A 266 -3.91 15.15 -12.77
N VAL A 267 -4.37 14.83 -13.98
CA VAL A 267 -3.96 15.53 -15.20
C VAL A 267 -4.52 16.94 -15.22
N LEU A 268 -5.73 17.15 -14.68
CA LEU A 268 -6.39 18.47 -14.62
C LEU A 268 -5.66 19.48 -13.74
N LEU A 269 -4.80 19.01 -12.83
CA LEU A 269 -3.99 19.88 -11.96
C LEU A 269 -2.77 20.49 -12.68
N GLN A 270 -2.46 20.06 -13.91
CA GLN A 270 -1.39 20.67 -14.70
C GLN A 270 -1.92 21.94 -15.39
N HIS A 271 -1.25 23.08 -15.19
CA HIS A 271 -1.65 24.35 -15.80
C HIS A 271 -1.64 24.29 -17.33
N GLY A 272 -2.73 24.77 -17.95
CA GLY A 272 -2.86 24.85 -19.41
C GLY A 272 -3.41 23.58 -20.08
N PHE A 273 -3.90 22.61 -19.30
CA PHE A 273 -4.36 21.33 -19.85
C PHE A 273 -5.89 21.16 -19.88
N GLU A 274 -6.49 21.18 -21.08
CA GLU A 274 -7.79 20.54 -21.39
C GLU A 274 -7.65 19.00 -21.42
N GLY A 275 -8.69 18.20 -21.15
CA GLY A 275 -8.57 16.73 -21.02
C GLY A 275 -8.11 15.99 -22.30
N GLY A 276 -7.80 14.68 -22.21
CA GLY A 276 -7.53 13.83 -23.39
C GLY A 276 -6.65 12.59 -23.15
N ILE A 277 -6.77 11.57 -24.02
CA ILE A 277 -6.07 10.27 -23.91
C ILE A 277 -4.55 10.42 -24.01
N GLU A 278 -4.05 11.26 -24.92
CA GLU A 278 -2.60 11.47 -25.12
C GLU A 278 -1.94 12.11 -23.89
N ARG A 279 -2.68 12.96 -23.17
CA ARG A 279 -2.20 13.64 -21.96
C ARG A 279 -2.10 12.66 -20.79
N GLU A 280 -3.09 11.78 -20.64
CA GLU A 280 -3.03 10.69 -19.67
C GLU A 280 -1.83 9.76 -19.95
N LYS A 281 -1.54 9.47 -21.23
CA LYS A 281 -0.34 8.71 -21.62
C LYS A 281 0.94 9.40 -21.19
N ALA A 282 1.12 10.69 -21.52
CA ALA A 282 2.31 11.46 -21.18
C ALA A 282 2.50 11.59 -19.65
N TRP A 283 1.40 11.83 -18.92
CA TRP A 283 1.39 11.86 -17.46
C TRP A 283 1.85 10.54 -16.85
N LEU A 284 1.34 9.42 -17.38
CA LEU A 284 1.68 8.08 -16.92
C LEU A 284 3.13 7.71 -17.23
N GLU A 285 3.66 8.13 -18.38
CA GLU A 285 5.08 7.95 -18.75
C GLU A 285 6.01 8.72 -17.81
N ALA A 286 5.68 9.97 -17.50
CA ALA A 286 6.42 10.77 -16.53
C ALA A 286 6.40 10.12 -15.14
N GLN A 287 5.25 9.60 -14.72
CA GLN A 287 5.12 8.87 -13.46
C GLN A 287 5.98 7.59 -13.47
N TYR A 288 5.94 6.80 -14.54
CA TYR A 288 6.73 5.58 -14.69
C TYR A 288 8.23 5.87 -14.64
N ALA A 289 8.68 6.94 -15.32
CA ALA A 289 10.07 7.38 -15.28
C ALA A 289 10.50 7.80 -13.86
N ALA A 290 9.66 8.56 -13.15
CA ALA A 290 9.94 8.99 -11.78
C ALA A 290 10.00 7.81 -10.80
N LEU A 291 9.04 6.88 -10.87
CA LEU A 291 9.00 5.67 -10.04
C LEU A 291 10.20 4.77 -10.34
N LYS A 292 10.55 4.58 -11.62
CA LYS A 292 11.75 3.85 -12.04
C LYS A 292 12.99 4.46 -11.41
N ALA A 293 13.18 5.78 -11.54
CA ALA A 293 14.35 6.49 -11.02
C ALA A 293 14.48 6.36 -9.49
N PHE A 294 13.37 6.40 -8.75
CA PHE A 294 13.38 6.16 -7.32
C PHE A 294 13.70 4.71 -7.00
N CYS A 295 12.90 3.76 -7.52
CA CYS A 295 13.01 2.35 -7.17
C CYS A 295 14.36 1.73 -7.60
N ASN A 296 15.00 2.26 -8.65
CA ASN A 296 16.32 1.79 -9.06
C ASN A 296 17.40 2.03 -7.99
N LYS A 297 17.30 3.11 -7.21
CA LYS A 297 18.19 3.38 -6.06
C LYS A 297 18.02 2.36 -4.93
N TRP A 298 16.90 1.63 -4.95
CA TRP A 298 16.48 0.66 -3.94
C TRP A 298 16.31 -0.74 -4.56
N ASN A 299 16.95 -1.02 -5.70
CA ASN A 299 16.78 -2.26 -6.47
C ASN A 299 17.30 -3.51 -5.76
N LYS A 300 18.07 -3.38 -4.67
CA LYS A 300 18.39 -4.51 -3.78
C LYS A 300 17.15 -5.09 -3.09
N ILE A 301 16.05 -4.34 -3.02
CA ILE A 301 14.76 -4.89 -2.56
C ILE A 301 14.10 -5.63 -3.72
N PRO A 302 13.76 -6.92 -3.58
CA PRO A 302 13.23 -7.74 -4.68
C PRO A 302 11.96 -7.16 -5.34
N GLN A 303 11.07 -6.59 -4.54
CA GLN A 303 9.87 -5.92 -5.04
C GLN A 303 10.20 -4.70 -5.91
N PHE A 304 11.23 -3.93 -5.55
CA PHE A 304 11.63 -2.75 -6.32
C PHE A 304 12.48 -3.11 -7.55
N ALA A 305 13.36 -4.12 -7.48
CA ALA A 305 14.00 -4.69 -8.67
C ALA A 305 12.94 -5.16 -9.70
N ALA A 306 11.97 -5.94 -9.25
CA ALA A 306 10.86 -6.39 -10.08
C ALA A 306 10.07 -5.23 -10.69
N PHE A 307 9.82 -4.18 -9.88
CA PHE A 307 9.07 -3.03 -10.34
C PHE A 307 9.84 -2.20 -11.37
N VAL A 308 11.14 -2.00 -11.17
CA VAL A 308 12.03 -1.32 -12.14
C VAL A 308 12.01 -2.05 -13.47
N ALA A 309 12.28 -3.36 -13.50
CA ALA A 309 12.28 -4.14 -14.74
C ALA A 309 10.92 -4.10 -15.46
N ARG A 310 9.81 -4.13 -14.70
CA ARG A 310 8.47 -3.96 -15.27
C ARG A 310 8.28 -2.57 -15.88
N LEU A 311 8.68 -1.51 -15.19
CA LEU A 311 8.52 -0.12 -15.64
C LEU A 311 9.37 0.15 -16.89
N GLU A 312 10.59 -0.38 -16.93
CA GLU A 312 11.48 -0.31 -18.10
C GLU A 312 10.82 -0.87 -19.33
N LYS A 313 10.37 -2.13 -19.26
CA LYS A 313 9.70 -2.76 -20.39
C LYS A 313 8.44 -2.01 -20.82
N ARG A 314 7.65 -1.50 -19.86
CA ARG A 314 6.45 -0.71 -20.18
C ARG A 314 6.74 0.63 -20.83
N LEU A 315 7.88 1.25 -20.53
CA LEU A 315 8.31 2.49 -21.19
C LEU A 315 8.85 2.19 -22.60
N GLU A 316 9.51 1.06 -22.81
CA GLU A 316 9.96 0.60 -24.13
C GLU A 316 8.79 0.27 -25.05
N ASP A 317 7.83 -0.53 -24.57
CA ASP A 317 6.65 -0.93 -25.36
C ASP A 317 5.86 0.32 -25.84
N ARG A 318 5.78 1.36 -25.01
CA ARG A 318 5.11 2.63 -25.35
C ARG A 318 5.85 3.47 -26.40
N LYS A 319 7.17 3.33 -26.50
CA LYS A 319 7.94 4.00 -27.57
C LYS A 319 7.69 3.31 -28.91
N GLY A 320 7.65 1.98 -28.92
CA GLY A 320 7.35 1.20 -30.14
C GLY A 320 5.95 1.49 -30.70
N ASP A 321 4.94 1.67 -29.84
CA ASP A 321 3.58 2.04 -30.25
C ASP A 321 3.49 3.41 -30.97
N ASN A 322 4.43 4.34 -30.71
CA ASN A 322 4.46 5.65 -31.38
C ASN A 322 5.17 5.58 -32.75
N ASP A 323 6.08 4.63 -32.95
CA ASP A 323 6.82 4.44 -34.21
C ASP A 323 5.98 3.66 -35.23
N ASP A 324 5.13 2.74 -34.78
CA ASP A 324 4.17 1.97 -35.60
C ASP A 324 2.92 2.78 -36.03
N ALA A 325 2.84 4.07 -35.66
CA ALA A 325 1.79 4.99 -36.14
C ALA A 325 2.03 5.51 -37.58
N THR A 326 3.03 4.96 -38.28
CA THR A 326 3.16 5.09 -39.74
C THR A 326 2.52 3.88 -40.43
N TRP A 327 1.19 3.89 -40.55
CA TRP A 327 0.50 3.11 -41.58
C TRP A 327 0.21 4.01 -42.80
N PRO A 328 0.23 3.45 -44.03
CA PRO A 328 0.42 4.13 -45.31
C PRO A 328 -0.73 5.06 -45.73
#